data_AF-X6MNW4-F1
#
_entry.id   AF-X6MNW4-F1
#
_cell.length_a   1.000
_cell.length_b   1.000
_cell.length_c   1.000
_cell.angle_alpha   90.00
_cell.angle_beta   90.00
_cell.angle_gamma   90.00
#
_symmetry.space_group_name_H-M   'P 1'
#
loop_
_entity.id
_entity.type
_entity.pdbx_description
1 polymer ?
#
loop_
_entity_poly.entity_id
_entity_poly.type
_entity_poly.pdbx_seq_one_letter_code
_entity_poly.pdbx_strand_id
1 'polypeptide(L)'
;MCGICAKIENIVLSEFCLQALQCKPMSEAYCKSQGRHLPSLRGALCPRGPDSFDSVTLKIPCASKDSVETEKSNEQKEDKICHEWTEQDTNLATVTMAGAVLHLRGEKITPQPLSNEDAILVWNGEIFDGTLAIGTEDNDTAVLFKELSRCINDSSNSKDQHAAQKRFSEVWSGIEGPFALIYWDKRHQCLYFGRDRLGRRSLLYHYDHTHRTFYLSSAAHSETECVQSKETESLASLQSSLAYHWQELPCLGVYQLEWSPLGWSLNCDLWQQHEPNVRKMPLKWLR
;
A
#
# COMPACT_ATOMS: atom_id res chain seq x y z
N MET A 1 2.37 -1.79 18.55
CA MET A 1 3.05 -2.30 17.33
C MET A 1 1.96 -2.74 16.37
N CYS A 2 2.02 -2.38 15.09
CA CYS A 2 0.94 -2.68 14.14
C CYS A 2 1.48 -3.53 12.99
N GLY A 3 0.85 -4.66 12.67
CA GLY A 3 1.02 -5.31 11.39
C GLY A 3 0.18 -4.58 10.34
N ILE A 4 0.74 -4.26 9.18
CA ILE A 4 -0.01 -3.58 8.11
C ILE A 4 0.15 -4.33 6.79
N CYS A 5 -0.89 -4.32 5.97
CA CYS A 5 -0.83 -4.88 4.63
C CYS A 5 -1.84 -4.25 3.67
N ALA A 6 -1.58 -4.41 2.38
CA ALA A 6 -2.53 -4.16 1.32
C ALA A 6 -2.44 -5.25 0.24
N LYS A 7 -3.58 -5.58 -0.36
CA LYS A 7 -3.74 -6.44 -1.52
C LYS A 7 -4.47 -5.65 -2.60
N ILE A 8 -3.84 -5.49 -3.76
CA ILE A 8 -4.46 -4.90 -4.95
C ILE A 8 -4.62 -6.00 -5.99
N GLU A 9 -5.86 -6.38 -6.28
CA GLU A 9 -6.23 -7.40 -7.26
C GLU A 9 -6.62 -6.77 -8.59
N ASN A 10 -6.43 -7.53 -9.68
CA ASN A 10 -6.65 -7.11 -11.07
C ASN A 10 -5.79 -5.89 -11.47
N ILE A 11 -4.55 -5.84 -10.99
CA ILE A 11 -3.56 -4.82 -11.34
C ILE A 11 -2.52 -5.35 -12.33
N VAL A 12 -2.22 -4.56 -13.36
CA VAL A 12 -1.09 -4.79 -14.25
C VAL A 12 -0.08 -3.67 -14.06
N LEU A 13 1.04 -3.99 -13.41
CA LEU A 13 2.16 -3.06 -13.27
C LEU A 13 2.97 -3.03 -14.58
N SER A 14 3.29 -1.83 -15.04
CA SER A 14 4.19 -1.66 -16.19
C SER A 14 5.61 -2.13 -15.83
N GLU A 15 6.41 -2.47 -16.84
CA GLU A 15 7.82 -2.82 -16.65
C GLU A 15 8.59 -1.70 -15.95
N PHE A 16 8.25 -0.44 -16.24
CA PHE A 16 8.80 0.72 -15.53
C PHE A 16 8.48 0.69 -14.04
N CYS A 17 7.23 0.40 -13.65
CA CYS A 17 6.84 0.28 -12.24
C CYS A 17 7.64 -0.83 -11.53
N LEU A 18 7.78 -1.98 -12.18
CA LEU A 18 8.55 -3.10 -11.63
C LEU A 18 10.03 -2.75 -11.45
N GLN A 19 10.65 -2.10 -12.43
CA GLN A 19 12.04 -1.64 -12.34
C GLN A 19 12.23 -0.59 -11.23
N ALA A 20 11.30 0.35 -11.10
CA ALA A 20 11.34 1.39 -10.06
C ALA A 20 11.18 0.83 -8.63
N LEU A 21 10.42 -0.26 -8.46
CA LEU A 21 10.35 -1.01 -7.20
C LEU A 21 11.58 -1.92 -6.97
N GLN A 22 12.49 -1.99 -7.94
CA GLN A 22 13.60 -2.94 -7.97
C GLN A 22 13.12 -4.40 -7.90
N CYS A 23 11.98 -4.68 -8.54
CA CYS A 23 11.45 -6.02 -8.67
C CYS A 23 12.47 -6.86 -9.44
N LYS A 24 12.92 -7.98 -8.87
CA LYS A 24 13.75 -8.92 -9.62
C LYS A 24 12.81 -9.74 -10.51
N PRO A 25 13.09 -9.89 -11.82
CA PRO A 25 12.30 -10.75 -12.67
C PRO A 25 12.32 -12.17 -12.10
N MET A 26 11.14 -12.74 -11.90
CA MET A 26 10.97 -14.10 -11.41
C MET A 26 11.59 -15.06 -12.43
N SER A 27 12.40 -16.03 -12.01
CA SER A 27 12.98 -17.00 -12.94
C SER A 27 11.88 -17.81 -13.63
N GLU A 28 11.99 -18.06 -14.95
CA GLU A 28 11.00 -18.81 -15.75
C GLU A 28 10.62 -20.19 -15.17
N ALA A 29 11.51 -20.80 -14.38
CA ALA A 29 11.28 -22.07 -13.69
C ALA A 29 10.17 -22.00 -12.61
N TYR A 30 9.96 -20.84 -12.00
CA TYR A 30 8.96 -20.62 -10.94
C TYR A 30 7.55 -20.36 -11.50
N CYS A 31 7.44 -19.73 -12.68
CA CYS A 31 6.15 -19.46 -13.32
C CYS A 31 5.39 -20.75 -13.72
N LYS A 32 6.10 -21.88 -13.89
CA LYS A 32 5.51 -23.13 -14.40
C LYS A 32 4.88 -24.03 -13.32
N SER A 33 4.97 -23.67 -12.04
CA SER A 33 4.52 -24.53 -10.92
C SER A 33 3.32 -23.99 -10.14
N GLN A 34 2.58 -22.99 -10.64
CA GLN A 34 1.63 -22.23 -9.83
C GLN A 34 0.18 -22.74 -9.88
N GLY A 35 -0.38 -22.87 -8.67
CA GLY A 35 -1.79 -23.15 -8.39
C GLY A 35 -2.19 -22.86 -6.94
N ARG A 36 -1.42 -22.03 -6.20
CA ARG A 36 -1.70 -21.72 -4.78
C ARG A 36 -1.86 -20.21 -4.58
N HIS A 37 -3.08 -19.81 -4.22
CA HIS A 37 -3.42 -18.43 -3.83
C HIS A 37 -2.70 -18.04 -2.53
N LEU A 38 -2.22 -16.79 -2.42
CA LEU A 38 -1.57 -16.29 -1.20
C LEU A 38 -2.53 -16.42 0.01
N PRO A 39 -2.00 -16.72 1.20
CA PRO A 39 -2.78 -16.81 2.44
C PRO A 39 -3.64 -15.57 2.70
N SER A 40 -4.68 -15.72 3.53
CA SER A 40 -5.47 -14.57 3.98
C SER A 40 -4.56 -13.51 4.65
N LEU A 41 -4.83 -12.22 4.41
CA LEU A 41 -4.10 -11.10 5.02
C LEU A 41 -3.99 -11.22 6.56
N ARG A 42 -5.00 -11.83 7.17
CA ARG A 42 -5.03 -12.17 8.60
C ARG A 42 -3.92 -13.12 9.02
N GLY A 43 -3.64 -14.18 8.24
CA GLY A 43 -2.60 -15.16 8.57
C GLY A 43 -1.21 -14.53 8.66
N ALA A 44 -0.90 -13.60 7.75
CA ALA A 44 0.37 -12.88 7.74
C ALA A 44 0.55 -11.94 8.94
N LEU A 45 -0.52 -11.27 9.37
CA LEU A 45 -0.45 -10.21 10.38
C LEU A 45 -0.76 -10.66 11.81
N CYS A 46 -1.40 -11.81 11.99
CA CYS A 46 -1.86 -12.27 13.31
C CYS A 46 -1.02 -13.36 14.01
N PRO A 47 0.24 -13.70 13.67
CA PRO A 47 0.95 -14.79 14.35
C PRO A 47 1.22 -14.52 15.84
N ARG A 48 1.12 -13.25 16.27
CA ARG A 48 1.32 -12.82 17.66
C ARG A 48 0.02 -12.55 18.42
N GLY A 49 -1.15 -12.76 17.81
CA GLY A 49 -2.45 -12.48 18.44
C GLY A 49 -2.66 -11.00 18.73
N PRO A 50 -2.96 -10.16 17.72
CA PRO A 50 -3.20 -8.74 17.94
C PRO A 50 -4.49 -8.51 18.74
N ASP A 51 -4.54 -7.41 19.51
CA ASP A 51 -5.74 -7.00 20.26
C ASP A 51 -6.87 -6.52 19.34
N SER A 52 -6.52 -6.06 18.13
CA SER A 52 -7.47 -5.68 17.09
C SER A 52 -6.96 -6.07 15.71
N PHE A 53 -7.85 -6.57 14.86
CA PHE A 53 -7.61 -6.77 13.45
C PHE A 53 -8.84 -6.32 12.68
N ASP A 54 -8.65 -5.45 11.70
CA ASP A 54 -9.71 -5.04 10.79
C ASP A 54 -9.17 -4.84 9.36
N SER A 55 -10.07 -4.75 8.40
CA SER A 55 -9.75 -4.56 6.99
C SER A 55 -10.82 -3.77 6.27
N VAL A 56 -10.40 -2.90 5.35
CA VAL A 56 -11.30 -2.16 4.46
C VAL A 56 -10.99 -2.56 3.02
N THR A 57 -12.04 -2.86 2.26
CA THR A 57 -11.96 -3.19 0.83
C THR A 57 -12.72 -2.17 0.01
N LEU A 58 -12.13 -1.72 -1.09
CA LEU A 58 -12.73 -0.82 -2.06
C LEU A 58 -12.51 -1.34 -3.48
N LYS A 59 -13.47 -1.02 -4.36
CA LYS A 59 -13.40 -1.36 -5.78
C LYS A 59 -13.12 -0.09 -6.59
N ILE A 60 -12.28 -0.22 -7.60
CA ILE A 60 -11.83 0.87 -8.47
C ILE A 60 -12.06 0.42 -9.91
N PRO A 61 -12.59 1.28 -10.79
CA PRO A 61 -12.60 1.01 -12.22
C PRO A 61 -11.19 0.62 -12.73
N CYS A 62 -11.11 -0.25 -13.71
CA CYS A 62 -9.88 -0.65 -14.39
C CYS A 62 -10.10 -0.51 -15.91
N ALA A 63 -9.04 -0.14 -16.62
CA ALA A 63 -9.07 -0.02 -18.07
C ALA A 63 -9.35 -1.36 -18.74
N SER A 64 -10.40 -1.46 -19.55
CA SER A 64 -10.54 -2.53 -20.54
C SER A 64 -9.54 -2.29 -21.67
N LYS A 65 -8.79 -3.31 -22.09
CA LYS A 65 -7.93 -3.22 -23.29
C LYS A 65 -8.71 -3.15 -24.61
N ASP A 66 -10.04 -3.20 -24.58
CA ASP A 66 -10.91 -3.33 -25.76
C ASP A 66 -11.64 -2.03 -26.16
N SER A 67 -10.99 -0.88 -26.03
CA SER A 67 -11.53 0.39 -26.55
C SER A 67 -10.50 1.13 -27.39
N VAL A 68 -10.16 0.54 -28.53
CA VAL A 68 -9.65 1.27 -29.70
C VAL A 68 -10.84 1.88 -30.43
N GLU A 69 -10.91 3.21 -30.37
CA GLU A 69 -11.55 4.17 -31.29
C GLU A 69 -13.00 3.91 -31.77
N THR A 70 -13.89 4.86 -31.46
CA THR A 70 -14.31 5.81 -32.51
C THR A 70 -14.75 7.11 -31.86
N GLU A 71 -13.97 8.17 -32.05
CA GLU A 71 -14.43 9.53 -31.84
C GLU A 71 -15.61 9.80 -32.80
N LYS A 72 -16.78 10.08 -32.24
CA LYS A 72 -17.75 10.96 -32.87
C LYS A 72 -18.26 11.97 -31.86
N SER A 73 -17.97 13.21 -32.16
CA SER A 73 -18.55 14.44 -31.62
C SER A 73 -20.04 14.31 -31.32
N ASN A 74 -20.47 14.75 -30.13
CA ASN A 74 -21.57 15.69 -30.01
C ASN A 74 -21.66 16.33 -28.62
N GLU A 75 -22.14 17.57 -28.67
CA GLU A 75 -22.22 18.55 -27.60
C GLU A 75 -23.23 18.22 -26.48
N GLN A 76 -22.89 18.71 -25.28
CA GLN A 76 -23.74 19.16 -24.16
C GLN A 76 -25.01 18.37 -23.78
N LYS A 77 -24.99 17.78 -22.57
CA LYS A 77 -25.96 18.07 -21.50
C LYS A 77 -25.50 17.56 -20.13
N GLU A 78 -25.52 18.46 -19.16
CA GLU A 78 -25.48 18.13 -17.73
C GLU A 78 -26.75 17.35 -17.35
N ASP A 79 -26.59 16.23 -16.64
CA ASP A 79 -27.54 15.81 -15.61
C ASP A 79 -26.89 14.78 -14.67
N LYS A 80 -27.16 14.96 -13.37
CA LYS A 80 -26.74 14.09 -12.27
C LYS A 80 -27.28 12.67 -12.45
N ILE A 81 -26.40 11.67 -12.44
CA ILE A 81 -26.80 10.27 -12.22
C ILE A 81 -25.90 9.67 -11.14
N CYS A 82 -26.53 9.30 -10.03
CA CYS A 82 -25.98 8.39 -9.03
C CYS A 82 -25.88 7.01 -9.70
N HIS A 83 -24.66 6.53 -9.98
CA HIS A 83 -24.48 5.23 -10.62
C HIS A 83 -24.76 4.09 -9.63
N GLU A 84 -25.89 3.43 -9.84
CA GLU A 84 -26.22 2.11 -9.28
C GLU A 84 -25.47 1.05 -10.12
N TRP A 85 -24.54 0.34 -9.50
CA TRP A 85 -23.67 -0.64 -10.18
C TRP A 85 -24.39 -1.99 -10.29
N THR A 86 -24.48 -2.56 -11.49
CA THR A 86 -25.05 -3.89 -11.77
C THR A 86 -23.96 -4.91 -12.15
N GLU A 87 -24.24 -6.20 -11.90
CA GLU A 87 -23.31 -7.35 -11.83
C GLU A 87 -22.64 -7.80 -13.16
N GLN A 88 -21.90 -6.92 -13.85
CA GLN A 88 -21.00 -7.30 -14.97
C GLN A 88 -19.61 -6.65 -14.85
N ASP A 89 -19.09 -6.52 -13.62
CA ASP A 89 -17.80 -5.90 -13.29
C ASP A 89 -16.57 -6.80 -13.54
N THR A 90 -16.27 -7.14 -14.80
CA THR A 90 -14.98 -7.79 -15.15
C THR A 90 -13.80 -6.80 -15.25
N ASN A 91 -14.06 -5.51 -15.04
CA ASN A 91 -13.08 -4.42 -15.16
C ASN A 91 -12.87 -3.65 -13.86
N LEU A 92 -12.99 -4.27 -12.67
CA LEU A 92 -12.69 -3.59 -11.41
C LEU A 92 -11.42 -4.13 -10.76
N ALA A 93 -10.53 -3.23 -10.36
CA ALA A 93 -9.47 -3.51 -9.41
C ALA A 93 -10.03 -3.48 -7.99
N THR A 94 -9.55 -4.38 -7.12
CA THR A 94 -9.97 -4.42 -5.72
C THR A 94 -8.76 -4.09 -4.85
N VAL A 95 -8.88 -3.08 -3.99
CA VAL A 95 -7.86 -2.71 -3.00
C VAL A 95 -8.38 -3.07 -1.62
N THR A 96 -7.69 -3.99 -0.96
CA THR A 96 -7.95 -4.35 0.44
C THR A 96 -6.78 -3.89 1.28
N MET A 97 -7.04 -3.13 2.34
CA MET A 97 -6.04 -2.69 3.32
C MET A 97 -6.43 -3.24 4.68
N ALA A 98 -5.46 -3.78 5.43
CA ALA A 98 -5.73 -4.33 6.76
C ALA A 98 -4.65 -3.94 7.77
N GLY A 99 -5.08 -3.79 9.01
CA GLY A 99 -4.23 -3.47 10.16
C GLY A 99 -4.44 -4.47 11.30
N ALA A 100 -3.35 -4.84 11.96
CA ALA A 100 -3.32 -5.74 13.10
C ALA A 100 -2.63 -5.04 14.27
N VAL A 101 -3.40 -4.48 15.19
CA VAL A 101 -2.90 -3.63 16.28
C VAL A 101 -2.64 -4.48 17.52
N LEU A 102 -1.37 -4.48 17.96
CA LEU A 102 -0.97 -4.90 19.30
C LEU A 102 -0.83 -3.65 20.17
N HIS A 103 -1.75 -3.49 21.11
CA HIS A 103 -1.88 -2.34 21.99
C HIS A 103 -0.93 -2.49 23.18
N LEU A 104 0.14 -1.71 23.17
CA LEU A 104 1.18 -1.75 24.21
C LEU A 104 1.18 -0.49 25.09
N ARG A 105 0.53 0.60 24.64
CA ARG A 105 0.57 1.94 25.24
C ARG A 105 -0.70 2.72 24.88
N GLY A 106 -1.07 3.68 25.73
CA GLY A 106 -2.29 4.47 25.64
C GLY A 106 -3.44 3.86 26.43
N GLU A 107 -4.48 4.63 26.71
CA GLU A 107 -5.65 4.15 27.47
C GLU A 107 -6.63 3.34 26.62
N LYS A 108 -6.63 3.58 25.30
CA LYS A 108 -7.58 3.01 24.35
C LYS A 108 -6.86 2.46 23.12
N ILE A 109 -7.36 1.34 22.62
CA ILE A 109 -6.93 0.78 21.35
C ILE A 109 -7.40 1.69 20.22
N THR A 110 -6.48 2.08 19.33
CA THR A 110 -6.81 2.70 18.04
C THR A 110 -6.81 1.60 16.98
N PRO A 111 -7.98 1.06 16.57
CA PRO A 111 -8.04 0.04 15.54
C PRO A 111 -7.59 0.61 14.19
N GLN A 112 -7.08 -0.26 13.33
CA GLN A 112 -6.67 0.08 11.97
C GLN A 112 -7.25 -0.92 10.97
N PRO A 113 -7.60 -0.51 9.74
CA PRO A 113 -7.34 0.80 9.13
C PRO A 113 -8.16 1.96 9.72
N LEU A 114 -7.59 3.16 9.75
CA LEU A 114 -8.40 4.39 9.86
C LEU A 114 -8.97 4.72 8.49
N SER A 115 -10.27 4.99 8.40
CA SER A 115 -10.94 5.31 7.13
C SER A 115 -11.97 6.42 7.35
N ASN A 116 -12.07 7.33 6.40
CA ASN A 116 -13.13 8.34 6.28
C ASN A 116 -13.67 8.36 4.84
N GLU A 117 -14.44 9.37 4.46
CA GLU A 117 -15.00 9.48 3.11
C GLU A 117 -13.93 9.66 2.02
N ASP A 118 -12.80 10.26 2.36
CA ASP A 118 -11.76 10.67 1.41
C ASP A 118 -10.54 9.75 1.38
N ALA A 119 -10.27 8.99 2.45
CA ALA A 119 -9.00 8.31 2.60
C ALA A 119 -9.05 7.07 3.51
N ILE A 120 -7.99 6.27 3.42
CA ILE A 120 -7.70 5.13 4.31
C ILE A 120 -6.22 5.15 4.69
N LEU A 121 -5.90 4.94 5.96
CA LEU A 121 -4.54 4.80 6.46
C LEU A 121 -4.37 3.50 7.26
N VAL A 122 -3.31 2.77 6.92
CA VAL A 122 -2.67 1.82 7.84
C VAL A 122 -1.23 2.27 8.10
N TRP A 123 -0.86 2.29 9.37
CA TRP A 123 0.38 2.85 9.90
C TRP A 123 1.01 1.90 10.90
N ASN A 124 2.27 1.55 10.66
CA ASN A 124 3.12 0.85 11.60
C ASN A 124 4.32 1.72 11.92
N GLY A 125 4.21 2.58 12.94
CA GLY A 125 5.28 3.48 13.29
C GLY A 125 5.04 4.22 14.59
N GLU A 126 5.95 5.13 14.87
CA GLU A 126 5.87 6.10 15.95
C GLU A 126 6.36 7.45 15.40
N ILE A 127 5.65 8.54 15.70
CA ILE A 127 6.10 9.91 15.41
C ILE A 127 6.70 10.49 16.68
N PHE A 128 7.98 10.85 16.64
CA PHE A 128 8.73 11.37 17.80
C PHE A 128 8.87 12.88 17.78
N ASP A 129 9.02 13.45 16.58
CA ASP A 129 9.28 14.87 16.38
C ASP A 129 8.84 15.27 14.96
N GLY A 130 9.03 16.55 14.63
CA GLY A 130 8.81 17.09 13.30
C GLY A 130 7.80 18.23 13.28
N THR A 131 7.12 18.41 12.14
CA THR A 131 6.16 19.53 11.98
C THR A 131 4.77 19.19 12.52
N LEU A 132 4.48 17.90 12.73
CA LEU A 132 3.21 17.44 13.25
C LEU A 132 3.23 17.50 14.79
N ALA A 133 2.41 18.37 15.37
CA ALA A 133 2.28 18.48 16.81
C ALA A 133 1.51 17.27 17.36
N ILE A 134 2.23 16.35 18.01
CA ILE A 134 1.66 15.21 18.75
C ILE A 134 1.66 15.55 20.24
N GLY A 135 0.46 15.68 20.83
CA GLY A 135 0.31 15.85 22.28
C GLY A 135 0.67 14.57 23.05
N THR A 136 0.89 14.70 24.37
CA THR A 136 1.32 13.57 25.21
C THR A 136 0.31 12.42 25.27
N GLU A 137 -0.99 12.75 25.16
CA GLU A 137 -2.10 11.78 25.17
C GLU A 137 -2.62 11.47 23.76
N ASP A 138 -2.01 12.05 22.72
CA ASP A 138 -2.48 11.88 21.36
C ASP A 138 -2.02 10.54 20.78
N ASN A 139 -2.89 9.94 19.97
CA ASN A 139 -2.50 8.85 19.10
C ASN A 139 -1.92 9.41 17.81
N ASP A 140 -0.62 9.19 17.58
CA ASP A 140 0.12 9.66 16.41
C ASP A 140 -0.54 9.28 15.07
N THR A 141 -1.09 8.06 14.97
CA THR A 141 -1.79 7.57 13.78
C THR A 141 -3.04 8.39 13.50
N ALA A 142 -3.82 8.72 14.52
CA ALA A 142 -5.03 9.52 14.40
C ALA A 142 -4.72 10.98 14.03
N VAL A 143 -3.68 11.57 14.63
CA VAL A 143 -3.24 12.93 14.31
C VAL A 143 -2.72 13.00 12.87
N LEU A 144 -1.90 12.04 12.46
CA LEU A 144 -1.40 11.93 11.09
C LEU A 144 -2.54 11.78 10.07
N PHE A 145 -3.49 10.87 10.34
CA PHE A 145 -4.62 10.65 9.44
C PHE A 145 -5.48 11.89 9.26
N LYS A 146 -5.73 12.62 10.35
CA LYS A 146 -6.45 13.89 10.32
C LYS A 146 -5.71 14.94 9.48
N GLU A 147 -4.41 15.07 9.66
CA GLU A 147 -3.62 16.07 8.94
C GLU A 147 -3.50 15.76 7.45
N LEU A 148 -3.25 14.50 7.08
CA LEU A 148 -3.27 14.06 5.67
C LEU A 148 -4.63 14.32 5.03
N SER A 149 -5.71 13.93 5.70
CA SER A 149 -7.08 14.13 5.21
C SER A 149 -7.40 15.61 5.04
N ARG A 150 -6.95 16.47 5.96
CA ARG A 150 -7.14 17.92 5.87
C ARG A 150 -6.35 18.50 4.70
N CYS A 151 -5.03 18.33 4.69
CA CYS A 151 -4.14 18.93 3.69
C CYS A 151 -4.46 18.50 2.27
N ILE A 152 -4.71 17.22 2.03
CA ILE A 152 -4.93 16.73 0.67
C ILE A 152 -6.26 17.24 0.12
N ASN A 153 -7.27 17.43 0.98
CA ASN A 153 -8.64 17.74 0.59
C ASN A 153 -9.08 19.21 0.75
N ASP A 154 -8.26 20.09 1.33
CA ASP A 154 -8.57 21.51 1.66
C ASP A 154 -8.79 22.45 0.43
N SER A 155 -8.61 21.96 -0.80
CA SER A 155 -8.48 22.80 -1.99
C SER A 155 -9.80 22.93 -2.79
N SER A 156 -10.15 24.16 -3.17
CA SER A 156 -11.25 24.50 -4.09
C SER A 156 -11.07 23.91 -5.50
N ASN A 157 -9.84 23.57 -5.88
CA ASN A 157 -9.51 22.82 -7.11
C ASN A 157 -9.21 21.36 -6.74
N SER A 158 -10.23 20.66 -6.24
CA SER A 158 -10.16 19.35 -5.59
C SER A 158 -9.77 18.17 -6.49
N LYS A 159 -9.49 18.42 -7.79
CA LYS A 159 -9.10 17.39 -8.77
C LYS A 159 -7.64 17.49 -9.23
N ASP A 160 -6.88 18.50 -8.78
CA ASP A 160 -5.47 18.62 -9.16
C ASP A 160 -4.61 17.64 -8.35
N GLN A 161 -4.23 16.56 -9.03
CA GLN A 161 -3.43 15.49 -8.48
C GLN A 161 -1.98 15.90 -8.18
N HIS A 162 -1.38 16.79 -8.96
CA HIS A 162 -0.03 17.26 -8.68
C HIS A 162 -0.01 18.09 -7.41
N ALA A 163 -1.04 18.92 -7.21
CA ALA A 163 -1.21 19.67 -5.98
C ALA A 163 -1.50 18.74 -4.79
N ALA A 164 -2.27 17.66 -4.96
CA ALA A 164 -2.50 16.66 -3.92
C ALA A 164 -1.21 15.93 -3.52
N GLN A 165 -0.42 15.47 -4.50
CA GLN A 165 0.89 14.87 -4.28
C GLN A 165 1.79 15.82 -3.50
N LYS A 166 1.89 17.09 -3.92
CA LYS A 166 2.72 18.08 -3.23
C LYS A 166 2.33 18.25 -1.77
N ARG A 167 1.03 18.31 -1.46
CA ARG A 167 0.52 18.43 -0.08
C ARG A 167 0.77 17.17 0.74
N PHE A 168 0.64 15.99 0.14
CA PHE A 168 1.05 14.73 0.77
C PHE A 168 2.54 14.80 1.13
N SER A 169 3.41 15.16 0.17
CA SER A 169 4.86 15.31 0.37
C SER A 169 5.21 16.34 1.44
N GLU A 170 4.49 17.46 1.53
CA GLU A 170 4.71 18.49 2.55
C GLU A 170 4.42 17.93 3.97
N VAL A 171 3.26 17.29 4.18
CA VAL A 171 2.94 16.65 5.47
C VAL A 171 3.96 15.55 5.78
N TRP A 172 4.28 14.75 4.76
CA TRP A 172 5.19 13.62 4.86
C TRP A 172 6.62 13.99 5.26
N SER A 173 7.17 15.03 4.63
CA SER A 173 8.54 15.51 4.85
C SER A 173 8.79 15.97 6.28
N GLY A 174 7.71 16.32 7.00
CA GLY A 174 7.74 16.77 8.37
C GLY A 174 7.61 15.67 9.41
N ILE A 175 7.51 14.39 9.03
CA ILE A 175 7.40 13.28 9.98
C ILE A 175 8.78 12.79 10.39
N GLU A 176 9.06 12.77 11.70
CA GLU A 176 10.30 12.20 12.23
C GLU A 176 10.01 11.01 13.16
N GLY A 177 10.48 9.82 12.77
CA GLY A 177 10.30 8.59 13.53
C GLY A 177 10.42 7.31 12.68
N PRO A 178 10.40 6.12 13.31
CA PRO A 178 10.37 4.84 12.61
C PRO A 178 8.96 4.55 12.09
N PHE A 179 8.80 4.21 10.81
CA PHE A 179 7.48 3.93 10.27
C PHE A 179 7.50 3.05 9.02
N ALA A 180 6.37 2.40 8.78
CA ALA A 180 5.90 1.92 7.49
C ALA A 180 4.44 2.35 7.34
N LEU A 181 4.04 2.72 6.13
CA LEU A 181 2.66 3.15 5.87
C LEU A 181 2.12 2.60 4.56
N ILE A 182 0.79 2.54 4.52
CA ILE A 182 0.02 2.45 3.30
C ILE A 182 -1.18 3.40 3.46
N TYR A 183 -1.29 4.37 2.56
CA TYR A 183 -2.33 5.39 2.55
C TYR A 183 -3.03 5.40 1.19
N TRP A 184 -4.35 5.28 1.20
CA TRP A 184 -5.16 5.35 -0.01
C TRP A 184 -5.94 6.66 -0.04
N ASP A 185 -5.71 7.46 -1.07
CA ASP A 185 -6.49 8.65 -1.40
C ASP A 185 -7.64 8.24 -2.34
N LYS A 186 -8.88 8.25 -1.83
CA LYS A 186 -10.06 7.84 -2.58
C LYS A 186 -10.42 8.83 -3.69
N ARG A 187 -10.10 10.11 -3.51
CA ARG A 187 -10.46 11.18 -4.43
C ARG A 187 -9.59 11.16 -5.68
N HIS A 188 -8.29 10.98 -5.49
CA HIS A 188 -7.31 10.94 -6.59
C HIS A 188 -6.94 9.51 -7.01
N GLN A 189 -7.55 8.49 -6.38
CA GLN A 189 -7.31 7.07 -6.66
C GLN A 189 -5.81 6.72 -6.64
N CYS A 190 -5.13 7.22 -5.62
CA CYS A 190 -3.68 7.10 -5.44
C CYS A 190 -3.35 6.30 -4.18
N LEU A 191 -2.48 5.30 -4.34
CA LEU A 191 -1.90 4.55 -3.24
C LEU A 191 -0.51 5.09 -2.91
N TYR A 192 -0.35 5.64 -1.72
CA TYR A 192 0.94 6.02 -1.17
C TYR A 192 1.44 4.92 -0.23
N PHE A 193 2.67 4.47 -0.38
CA PHE A 193 3.27 3.48 0.49
C PHE A 193 4.77 3.68 0.61
N GLY A 194 5.32 3.36 1.77
CA GLY A 194 6.72 3.62 2.04
C GLY A 194 7.10 3.32 3.48
N ARG A 195 8.37 3.53 3.78
CA ARG A 195 8.95 3.29 5.10
C ARG A 195 10.09 4.26 5.38
N ASP A 196 10.47 4.35 6.64
CA ASP A 196 11.47 5.30 7.10
C ASP A 196 12.84 5.07 6.44
N ARG A 197 13.67 6.12 6.39
CA ARG A 197 14.98 6.09 5.71
C ARG A 197 15.95 5.04 6.28
N LEU A 198 15.77 4.66 7.54
CA LEU A 198 16.55 3.60 8.19
C LEU A 198 15.93 2.20 8.01
N GLY A 199 14.69 2.12 7.53
CA GLY A 199 13.95 0.88 7.40
C GLY A 199 13.68 0.20 8.74
N ARG A 200 13.49 0.96 9.82
CA ARG A 200 13.26 0.40 11.17
C ARG A 200 11.93 -0.35 11.29
N ARG A 201 10.98 -0.07 10.42
CA ARG A 201 9.74 -0.84 10.29
C ARG A 201 9.71 -1.52 8.92
N SER A 202 9.47 -2.83 8.93
CA SER A 202 9.40 -3.62 7.70
C SER A 202 8.15 -3.26 6.88
N LEU A 203 8.37 -3.16 5.58
CA LEU A 203 7.36 -3.18 4.55
C LEU A 203 7.96 -3.96 3.38
N LEU A 204 7.30 -5.04 3.02
CA LEU A 204 7.67 -5.93 1.93
C LEU A 204 6.63 -5.81 0.82
N TYR A 205 7.00 -6.19 -0.39
CA TYR A 205 6.08 -6.33 -1.49
C TYR A 205 6.24 -7.67 -2.21
N HIS A 206 5.19 -8.08 -2.89
CA HIS A 206 5.18 -9.21 -3.82
C HIS A 206 4.24 -8.89 -4.98
N TYR A 207 4.68 -9.14 -6.21
CA TYR A 207 3.81 -9.04 -7.38
C TYR A 207 3.61 -10.41 -8.01
N ASP A 208 2.36 -10.85 -8.02
CA ASP A 208 1.92 -12.08 -8.65
C ASP A 208 1.45 -11.79 -10.07
N HIS A 209 2.29 -12.14 -11.05
CA HIS A 209 1.98 -11.98 -12.47
C HIS A 209 0.82 -12.86 -12.94
N THR A 210 0.64 -14.03 -12.33
CA THR A 210 -0.37 -15.03 -12.69
C THR A 210 -1.76 -14.52 -12.30
N HIS A 211 -1.88 -14.05 -11.05
CA HIS A 211 -3.13 -13.56 -10.50
C HIS A 211 -3.29 -12.03 -10.58
N ARG A 212 -2.36 -11.33 -11.25
CA ARG A 212 -2.38 -9.86 -11.41
C ARG A 212 -2.63 -9.16 -10.08
N THR A 213 -1.87 -9.56 -9.07
CA THR A 213 -2.08 -9.08 -7.70
C THR A 213 -0.80 -8.50 -7.14
N PHE A 214 -0.88 -7.28 -6.64
CA PHE A 214 0.20 -6.61 -5.93
C PHE A 214 -0.06 -6.63 -4.43
N TYR A 215 0.91 -7.11 -3.67
CA TYR A 215 0.84 -7.24 -2.23
C TYR A 215 1.86 -6.31 -1.58
N LEU A 216 1.45 -5.66 -0.50
CA LEU A 216 2.29 -4.97 0.46
C LEU A 216 2.02 -5.57 1.84
N SER A 217 3.06 -5.86 2.62
CA SER A 217 2.88 -6.41 3.97
C SER A 217 4.07 -6.09 4.86
N SER A 218 3.85 -5.83 6.14
CA SER A 218 4.94 -5.70 7.12
C SER A 218 5.56 -7.03 7.53
N ALA A 219 4.95 -8.16 7.14
CA ALA A 219 5.45 -9.50 7.41
C ALA A 219 5.27 -10.40 6.17
N ALA A 220 6.33 -11.12 5.83
CA ALA A 220 6.24 -12.17 4.83
C ALA A 220 5.46 -13.35 5.40
N HIS A 221 4.64 -13.96 4.57
CA HIS A 221 3.99 -15.21 4.92
C HIS A 221 4.02 -16.17 3.74
N SER A 222 4.30 -17.43 4.06
CA SER A 222 4.16 -18.56 3.15
C SER A 222 3.34 -19.61 3.89
N GLU A 223 2.16 -19.94 3.40
CA GLU A 223 1.49 -21.17 3.83
C GLU A 223 2.26 -22.33 3.21
N THR A 224 3.12 -22.96 4.00
CA THR A 224 3.37 -24.37 3.80
C THR A 224 2.15 -25.06 4.38
N GLU A 225 1.20 -25.47 3.54
CA GLU A 225 0.23 -26.47 3.99
C GLU A 225 1.06 -27.68 4.44
N CYS A 226 1.21 -27.85 5.75
CA CYS A 226 1.74 -29.08 6.32
C CYS A 226 0.68 -30.14 6.07
N VAL A 227 0.71 -30.73 4.87
CA VAL A 227 0.05 -32.00 4.64
C VAL A 227 0.76 -32.97 5.58
N GLN A 228 0.09 -33.34 6.67
CA GLN A 228 0.50 -34.45 7.51
C GLN A 228 0.30 -35.77 6.75
N SER A 229 0.95 -35.94 5.59
CA SER A 229 1.15 -37.24 4.99
C SER A 229 2.45 -37.77 5.57
N LYS A 230 2.31 -38.70 6.52
CA LYS A 230 3.37 -39.64 6.87
C LYS A 230 3.75 -40.38 5.60
N GLU A 231 4.77 -39.91 4.90
CA GLU A 231 5.71 -40.65 4.04
C GLU A 231 6.47 -39.68 3.13
N THR A 232 7.80 -39.80 3.11
CA THR A 232 8.80 -39.15 2.24
C THR A 232 9.36 -37.77 2.67
N GLU A 233 10.32 -37.81 3.59
CA GLU A 233 11.20 -36.70 4.02
C GLU A 233 12.15 -36.16 2.92
N SER A 234 12.06 -36.59 1.65
CA SER A 234 12.97 -36.14 0.58
C SER A 234 12.38 -35.14 -0.40
N LEU A 235 11.05 -34.94 -0.44
CA LEU A 235 10.38 -34.00 -1.36
C LEU A 235 9.89 -32.71 -0.69
N ALA A 236 9.69 -32.71 0.63
CA ALA A 236 9.27 -31.52 1.39
C ALA A 236 10.31 -30.38 1.33
N SER A 237 11.60 -30.72 1.25
CA SER A 237 12.69 -29.75 1.11
C SER A 237 12.76 -29.09 -0.28
N LEU A 238 12.25 -29.77 -1.31
CA LEU A 238 12.13 -29.21 -2.67
C LEU A 238 10.81 -28.42 -2.84
N GLN A 239 9.75 -28.77 -2.10
CA GLN A 239 8.49 -28.01 -2.09
C GLN A 239 8.58 -26.67 -1.34
N SER A 240 9.56 -26.52 -0.43
CA SER A 240 9.92 -25.23 0.18
C SER A 240 10.43 -24.19 -0.83
N SER A 241 10.77 -24.59 -2.06
CA SER A 241 11.31 -23.69 -3.09
C SER A 241 10.25 -22.84 -3.82
N LEU A 242 8.97 -23.05 -3.52
CA LEU A 242 7.86 -22.25 -4.06
C LEU A 242 7.38 -21.15 -3.10
N ALA A 243 8.26 -20.69 -2.23
CA ALA A 243 7.97 -19.57 -1.34
C ALA A 243 7.71 -18.31 -2.18
N TYR A 244 6.57 -17.65 -1.92
CA TYR A 244 6.27 -16.32 -2.45
C TYR A 244 7.51 -15.44 -2.32
N HIS A 245 7.98 -14.91 -3.45
CA HIS A 245 9.15 -14.04 -3.43
C HIS A 245 8.74 -12.67 -2.91
N TRP A 246 8.80 -12.52 -1.59
CA TRP A 246 8.69 -11.24 -0.91
C TRP A 246 10.02 -10.50 -1.04
N GLN A 247 9.95 -9.25 -1.46
CA GLN A 247 11.09 -8.34 -1.50
C GLN A 247 10.88 -7.23 -0.47
N GLU A 248 11.95 -6.86 0.23
CA GLU A 248 11.92 -5.71 1.13
C GLU A 248 11.75 -4.43 0.29
N LEU A 249 10.79 -3.58 0.66
CA LEU A 249 10.60 -2.29 -0.01
C LEU A 249 11.82 -1.40 0.25
N PRO A 250 12.49 -0.84 -0.79
CA PRO A 250 13.65 0.02 -0.59
C PRO A 250 13.33 1.28 0.23
N CYS A 251 14.26 1.70 1.07
CA CYS A 251 14.15 2.90 1.91
C CYS A 251 14.47 4.19 1.13
N LEU A 252 13.90 4.34 -0.06
CA LEU A 252 14.20 5.44 -0.99
C LEU A 252 13.30 6.66 -0.80
N GLY A 253 12.09 6.46 -0.28
CA GLY A 253 11.06 7.48 -0.29
C GLY A 253 9.69 6.93 0.04
N VAL A 254 8.68 7.72 -0.31
CA VAL A 254 7.31 7.22 -0.47
C VAL A 254 7.05 7.00 -1.95
N TYR A 255 6.51 5.84 -2.24
CA TYR A 255 6.01 5.46 -3.55
C TYR A 255 4.56 5.91 -3.68
N GLN A 256 4.23 6.51 -4.80
CA GLN A 256 2.88 6.86 -5.21
C GLN A 256 2.53 6.01 -6.43
N LEU A 257 1.64 5.06 -6.22
CA LEU A 257 1.07 4.24 -7.28
C LEU A 257 -0.29 4.85 -7.65
N GLU A 258 -0.33 5.48 -8.80
CA GLU A 258 -1.45 6.22 -9.35
C GLU A 258 -2.23 5.33 -10.32
N TRP A 259 -3.55 5.36 -10.20
CA TRP A 259 -4.43 4.77 -11.19
C TRP A 259 -4.85 5.80 -12.22
N SER A 260 -4.83 5.40 -13.50
CA SER A 260 -5.48 6.13 -14.59
C SER A 260 -6.25 5.17 -15.49
N PRO A 261 -7.15 5.68 -16.35
CA PRO A 261 -7.78 4.87 -17.41
C PRO A 261 -6.80 4.24 -18.40
N LEU A 262 -5.51 4.64 -18.41
CA LEU A 262 -4.47 4.05 -19.24
C LEU A 262 -3.67 2.95 -18.51
N GLY A 263 -3.97 2.73 -17.22
CA GLY A 263 -3.27 1.80 -16.34
C GLY A 263 -2.58 2.51 -15.18
N TRP A 264 -1.64 1.79 -14.55
CA TRP A 264 -0.98 2.23 -13.33
C TRP A 264 0.39 2.86 -13.60
N SER A 265 0.61 4.05 -13.04
CA SER A 265 1.90 4.75 -13.02
C SER A 265 2.49 4.72 -11.62
N LEU A 266 3.81 4.62 -11.52
CA LEU A 266 4.52 4.67 -10.26
C LEU A 266 5.46 5.87 -10.25
N ASN A 267 5.22 6.78 -9.31
CA ASN A 267 6.13 7.86 -8.98
C ASN A 267 6.76 7.57 -7.61
N CYS A 268 7.99 8.00 -7.41
CA CYS A 268 8.65 7.89 -6.10
C CYS A 268 9.11 9.27 -5.68
N ASP A 269 8.60 9.73 -4.56
CA ASP A 269 9.09 10.94 -3.92
C ASP A 269 10.29 10.59 -3.05
N LEU A 270 11.48 10.87 -3.60
CA LEU A 270 12.75 10.49 -2.99
C LEU A 270 13.12 11.46 -1.88
N TRP A 271 13.53 10.92 -0.73
CA TRP A 271 14.08 11.72 0.38
C TRP A 271 15.24 12.65 -0.06
N GLN A 272 15.98 12.25 -1.10
CA GLN A 272 17.15 12.98 -1.61
C GLN A 272 16.78 14.25 -2.39
N GLN A 273 15.57 14.33 -2.96
CA GLN A 273 15.15 15.48 -3.76
C GLN A 273 14.79 16.69 -2.90
N HIS A 274 14.33 16.44 -1.66
CA HIS A 274 14.00 17.49 -0.70
C HIS A 274 15.21 18.02 0.10
N GLU A 275 16.32 17.26 0.15
CA GLU A 275 17.55 17.65 0.87
C GLU A 275 18.82 17.42 0.04
N PRO A 276 19.08 18.26 -0.99
CA PRO A 276 20.18 18.05 -1.96
C PRO A 276 21.60 18.05 -1.35
N ASN A 277 21.78 18.52 -0.11
CA ASN A 277 23.08 18.66 0.54
C ASN A 277 23.47 17.51 1.51
N VAL A 278 22.64 16.47 1.60
CA VAL A 278 22.75 15.51 2.70
C VAL A 278 23.32 14.18 2.21
N ARG A 279 24.64 14.18 1.92
CA ARG A 279 25.44 12.94 1.78
C ARG A 279 25.61 12.18 3.10
N LYS A 280 25.29 12.79 4.25
CA LYS A 280 25.32 12.19 5.60
C LYS A 280 23.92 12.21 6.18
N MET A 281 23.39 11.08 6.62
CA MET A 281 22.05 10.98 7.22
C MET A 281 21.88 12.02 8.36
N PRO A 282 20.84 12.87 8.34
CA PRO A 282 20.67 13.89 9.37
C PRO A 282 20.57 13.25 10.75
N LEU A 283 21.24 13.83 11.75
CA LEU A 283 21.30 13.29 13.13
C LEU A 283 19.92 13.02 13.73
N LYS A 284 18.89 13.75 13.29
CA LYS A 284 17.50 13.59 13.72
C LYS A 284 16.91 12.21 13.40
N TRP A 285 17.34 11.57 12.30
CA TRP A 285 16.88 10.23 11.93
C TRP A 285 17.59 9.10 12.70
N LEU A 286 18.70 9.41 13.39
CA LEU A 286 19.46 8.42 14.18
C LEU A 286 18.91 8.23 15.61
N ARG A 287 17.88 8.99 15.99
CA ARG A 287 17.22 8.89 17.30
C ARG A 287 16.07 7.89 17.28
#